data_AF-A0A397M2E7-F1
#
_entry.id   AF-A0A397M2E7-F1
#
_cell.length_a   1.000
_cell.length_b   1.000
_cell.length_c   1.000
_cell.angle_alpha   90.00
_cell.angle_beta   90.00
_cell.angle_gamma   90.00
#
_symmetry.space_group_name_H-M   'P 1'
#
loop_
_entity.id
_entity.type
_entity.pdbx_description
1 polymer ?
#
loop_
_entity_poly.entity_id
_entity_poly.type
_entity_poly.pdbx_seq_one_letter_code
_entity_poly.pdbx_strand_id
1 'polypeptide(L)'
;MNDSIEYIGTTRILRTETQGPALDGNGLRDLVGDALGHQAEWIAVPVQRLSPDFFELRSGMAGQWLQMLVNYRLCFAVLGDVSAYRAQSESLDAWITECNRGHNGCFVAHWDALLARLSAPASAG
;
A
#
# COMPACT_ATOMS: atom_id res chain seq x y z
N MET A 1 -0.50 -10.01 -14.58
CA MET A 1 -1.05 -9.94 -13.21
C MET A 1 -2.55 -10.00 -13.31
N ASN A 2 -3.23 -10.66 -12.38
CA ASN A 2 -4.68 -10.86 -12.40
C ASN A 2 -5.35 -9.88 -11.41
N ASP A 3 -4.84 -8.65 -11.41
CA ASP A 3 -5.27 -7.60 -10.50
C ASP A 3 -6.69 -7.14 -10.87
N SER A 4 -7.45 -6.69 -9.87
CA SER A 4 -8.85 -6.34 -10.04
C SER A 4 -9.10 -4.90 -9.60
N ILE A 5 -10.08 -4.26 -10.24
CA ILE A 5 -10.54 -2.93 -9.85
C ILE A 5 -11.72 -3.07 -8.90
N GLU A 6 -11.53 -2.57 -7.69
CA GLU A 6 -12.52 -2.55 -6.62
C GLU A 6 -12.96 -1.12 -6.36
N TYR A 7 -14.15 -0.98 -5.77
CA TYR A 7 -14.71 0.33 -5.42
C TYR A 7 -15.05 0.38 -3.93
N ILE A 8 -14.58 1.42 -3.25
CA ILE A 8 -15.06 1.80 -1.93
C ILE A 8 -15.71 3.19 -2.05
N GLY A 9 -17.05 3.22 -2.01
CA GLY A 9 -17.79 4.43 -2.37
C GLY A 9 -17.50 4.82 -3.83
N THR A 10 -16.96 6.02 -4.03
CA THR A 10 -16.51 6.50 -5.35
C THR A 10 -15.03 6.23 -5.62
N THR A 11 -14.28 5.82 -4.59
CA THR A 11 -12.83 5.63 -4.68
C THR A 11 -12.50 4.34 -5.43
N ARG A 12 -11.69 4.47 -6.48
CA ARG A 12 -11.24 3.33 -7.29
C ARG A 12 -9.94 2.75 -6.77
N ILE A 13 -9.89 1.43 -6.60
CA ILE A 13 -8.77 0.74 -5.97
C ILE A 13 -8.26 -0.36 -6.90
N LEU A 14 -6.98 -0.31 -7.26
CA LEU A 14 -6.29 -1.45 -7.86
C LEU A 14 -5.93 -2.43 -6.75
N ARG A 15 -6.56 -3.59 -6.74
CA ARG A 15 -6.31 -4.65 -5.76
C ARG A 15 -5.45 -5.75 -6.38
N THR A 16 -4.25 -5.90 -5.85
CA THR A 16 -3.34 -6.98 -6.23
C THR A 16 -3.77 -8.29 -5.59
N GLU A 17 -3.68 -9.39 -6.34
CA GLU A 17 -3.95 -10.72 -5.80
C GLU A 17 -2.95 -11.12 -4.72
N THR A 18 -3.38 -12.02 -3.83
CA THR A 18 -2.51 -12.59 -2.78
C THR A 18 -1.47 -13.57 -3.31
N GLN A 19 -1.66 -14.10 -4.53
CA GLN A 19 -0.79 -15.12 -5.11
C GLN A 19 0.13 -14.53 -6.19
N GLY A 20 1.29 -15.17 -6.37
CA GLY A 20 2.29 -14.83 -7.39
C GLY A 20 3.64 -14.38 -6.80
N PRO A 21 4.61 -13.99 -7.65
CA PRO A 21 5.96 -13.62 -7.21
C PRO A 21 6.00 -12.33 -6.38
N ALA A 22 6.89 -12.25 -5.39
CA ALA A 22 7.12 -11.01 -4.66
C ALA A 22 7.50 -9.87 -5.63
N LEU A 23 6.96 -8.68 -5.37
CA LEU A 23 7.20 -7.44 -6.09
C LEU A 23 8.49 -6.83 -5.53
N ASP A 24 9.48 -6.75 -6.40
CA ASP A 24 10.68 -5.95 -6.20
C ASP A 24 10.43 -4.50 -6.64
N GLY A 25 11.49 -3.68 -6.70
CA GLY A 25 11.37 -2.28 -7.11
C GLY A 25 10.82 -2.09 -8.54
N ASN A 26 11.04 -3.03 -9.46
CA ASN A 26 10.47 -2.97 -10.80
C ASN A 26 8.98 -3.35 -10.76
N GLY A 27 8.63 -4.43 -10.06
CA GLY A 27 7.24 -4.84 -9.90
C GLY A 27 6.38 -3.75 -9.23
N LEU A 28 6.93 -3.04 -8.25
CA LEU A 28 6.26 -1.89 -7.62
C LEU A 28 6.07 -0.70 -8.57
N ARG A 29 7.01 -0.48 -9.51
CA ARG A 29 6.86 0.53 -10.57
C ARG A 29 5.78 0.13 -11.57
N ASP A 30 5.78 -1.12 -12.00
CA ASP A 30 4.80 -1.66 -12.94
C ASP A 30 3.39 -1.56 -12.32
N LEU A 31 3.26 -1.87 -11.03
CA LEU A 31 2.00 -1.72 -10.29
C LEU A 31 1.47 -0.28 -10.26
N VAL A 32 2.36 0.72 -10.18
CA VAL A 32 1.98 2.14 -10.32
C VAL A 32 1.48 2.42 -11.75
N GLY A 33 2.14 1.87 -12.77
CA GLY A 33 1.69 1.97 -14.16
C GLY A 33 0.30 1.37 -14.38
N ASP A 34 0.05 0.18 -13.84
CA ASP A 34 -1.25 -0.49 -13.90
C ASP A 34 -2.35 0.35 -13.21
N ALA A 35 -2.04 0.91 -12.04
CA ALA A 35 -2.98 1.76 -11.31
C ALA A 35 -3.39 2.99 -12.12
N LEU A 36 -2.41 3.63 -12.77
CA LEU A 36 -2.66 4.76 -13.66
C LEU A 36 -3.49 4.36 -14.89
N GLY A 37 -3.17 3.22 -15.51
CA GLY A 37 -3.92 2.69 -16.66
C GLY A 37 -5.39 2.41 -16.33
N HIS A 38 -5.65 1.98 -15.10
CA HIS A 38 -7.00 1.77 -14.59
C HIS A 38 -7.63 3.00 -13.92
N GLN A 39 -6.93 4.14 -13.89
CA GLN A 39 -7.33 5.37 -13.18
C GLN A 39 -7.71 5.10 -11.71
N ALA A 40 -7.00 4.19 -11.06
CA ALA A 40 -7.15 3.94 -9.63
C ALA A 40 -6.59 5.13 -8.85
N GLU A 41 -7.19 5.38 -7.69
CA GLU A 41 -6.72 6.35 -6.70
C GLU A 41 -5.90 5.67 -5.60
N TRP A 42 -6.18 4.39 -5.36
CA TRP A 42 -5.50 3.57 -4.36
C TRP A 42 -4.92 2.31 -4.97
N ILE A 43 -3.79 1.86 -4.43
CA ILE A 43 -3.21 0.55 -4.66
C ILE A 43 -3.30 -0.26 -3.37
N ALA A 44 -3.96 -1.41 -3.42
CA ALA A 44 -4.03 -2.35 -2.30
C ALA A 44 -3.15 -3.58 -2.57
N VAL A 45 -2.06 -3.72 -1.82
CA VAL A 45 -1.04 -4.76 -2.01
C VAL A 45 -0.95 -5.67 -0.77
N PRO A 46 -1.07 -6.99 -0.91
CA PRO A 46 -0.83 -7.92 0.19
C PRO A 46 0.62 -7.90 0.68
N VAL A 47 0.86 -8.01 1.98
CA VAL A 47 2.22 -8.06 2.58
C VAL A 47 3.09 -9.12 1.93
N GLN A 48 2.53 -10.30 1.63
CA GLN A 48 3.25 -11.42 1.04
C GLN A 48 3.68 -11.17 -0.41
N ARG A 49 3.09 -10.15 -1.06
CA ARG A 49 3.47 -9.72 -2.40
C ARG A 49 4.62 -8.71 -2.37
N LEU A 50 5.05 -8.21 -1.21
CA LEU A 50 6.17 -7.28 -1.11
C LEU A 50 7.48 -8.03 -0.84
N SER A 51 8.54 -7.70 -1.57
CA SER A 51 9.88 -8.19 -1.25
C SER A 51 10.26 -7.82 0.20
N PRO A 52 11.01 -8.66 0.94
CA PRO A 52 11.53 -8.31 2.26
C PRO A 52 12.31 -6.98 2.27
N ASP A 53 12.97 -6.63 1.16
CA ASP A 53 13.69 -5.37 0.99
C ASP A 53 12.80 -4.14 1.13
N PHE A 54 11.50 -4.26 0.87
CA PHE A 54 10.53 -3.20 1.09
C PHE A 54 10.47 -2.77 2.57
N PHE A 55 10.55 -3.75 3.47
CA PHE A 55 10.50 -3.53 4.92
C PHE A 55 11.87 -3.10 5.48
N GLU A 56 12.94 -3.27 4.71
CA GLU A 56 14.27 -2.77 5.05
C GLU A 56 14.45 -1.33 4.53
N LEU A 57 14.13 -0.31 5.34
CA LEU A 57 14.14 1.09 4.88
C LEU A 57 15.48 1.56 4.27
N ARG A 58 16.62 0.99 4.71
CA ARG A 58 17.93 1.30 4.14
C ARG A 58 18.12 0.80 2.70
N SER A 59 17.29 -0.13 2.23
CA SER A 59 17.29 -0.59 0.83
C SER A 59 16.90 0.53 -0.14
N GLY A 60 16.15 1.53 0.36
CA GLY A 60 15.58 2.61 -0.44
C GLY A 60 14.35 2.20 -1.25
N MET A 61 13.95 0.93 -1.25
CA MET A 61 12.84 0.43 -2.07
C MET A 61 11.51 1.10 -1.72
N ALA A 62 11.15 1.12 -0.43
CA ALA A 62 9.92 1.78 0.03
C ALA A 62 9.94 3.29 -0.29
N GLY A 63 11.08 3.96 -0.12
CA GLY A 63 11.23 5.38 -0.41
C GLY A 63 11.02 5.70 -1.89
N GLN A 64 11.59 4.89 -2.80
CA GLN A 64 11.40 5.05 -4.24
C GLN A 64 9.93 4.84 -4.64
N TRP A 65 9.26 3.84 -4.07
CA TRP A 65 7.83 3.62 -4.34
C TRP A 65 6.96 4.75 -3.82
N LEU A 66 7.18 5.20 -2.57
CA LEU A 66 6.49 6.36 -2.00
C LEU A 66 6.65 7.62 -2.86
N GLN A 67 7.86 7.87 -3.38
CA GLN A 67 8.11 9.01 -4.25
C GLN A 67 7.26 8.94 -5.52
N MET A 68 7.12 7.74 -6.13
CA MET A 68 6.23 7.56 -7.27
C MET A 68 4.77 7.81 -6.90
N LEU A 69 4.30 7.24 -5.78
CA LEU A 69 2.93 7.44 -5.30
C LEU A 69 2.60 8.93 -5.11
N VAL A 70 3.51 9.70 -4.49
CA VAL A 70 3.36 11.16 -4.33
C VAL A 70 3.33 11.87 -5.68
N ASN A 71 4.26 11.55 -6.59
CA ASN A 71 4.35 12.19 -7.92
C ASN A 71 3.05 12.00 -8.72
N TYR A 72 2.45 10.82 -8.61
CA TYR A 72 1.25 10.44 -9.35
C TYR A 72 -0.06 10.62 -8.55
N ARG A 73 0.02 11.16 -7.33
CA ARG A 73 -1.13 11.37 -6.42
C ARG A 73 -1.92 10.10 -6.13
N LEU A 74 -1.21 8.97 -6.03
CA LEU A 74 -1.77 7.68 -5.66
C LEU A 74 -1.63 7.48 -4.14
N CYS A 75 -2.64 6.86 -3.56
CA CYS A 75 -2.60 6.36 -2.19
C CYS A 75 -2.30 4.86 -2.17
N PHE A 76 -1.91 4.32 -1.03
CA PHE A 76 -1.64 2.89 -0.90
C PHE A 76 -2.22 2.25 0.36
N ALA A 77 -2.50 0.96 0.27
CA ALA A 77 -2.81 0.12 1.41
C ALA A 77 -1.97 -1.17 1.34
N VAL A 78 -1.19 -1.45 2.38
CA VAL A 78 -0.55 -2.75 2.56
C VAL A 78 -1.47 -3.61 3.43
N LEU A 79 -1.86 -4.78 2.92
CA LEU A 79 -2.84 -5.68 3.54
C LEU A 79 -2.15 -6.91 4.15
N GLY A 80 -2.26 -7.08 5.46
CA GLY A 80 -1.75 -8.24 6.18
C GLY A 80 -0.99 -7.87 7.45
N ASP A 81 -0.51 -8.90 8.15
CA ASP A 81 0.26 -8.72 9.38
C ASP A 81 1.71 -8.29 9.09
N VAL A 82 2.12 -7.19 9.73
CA VAL A 82 3.48 -6.64 9.69
C VAL A 82 4.14 -6.63 11.08
N SER A 83 3.53 -7.25 12.09
CA SER A 83 3.99 -7.27 13.48
C SER A 83 5.44 -7.71 13.62
N ALA A 84 5.83 -8.78 12.91
CA ALA A 84 7.18 -9.31 12.91
C ALA A 84 8.18 -8.28 12.35
N TYR A 85 7.84 -7.56 11.28
CA TYR A 85 8.72 -6.53 10.72
C TYR A 85 8.84 -5.32 11.65
N ARG A 86 7.73 -4.86 12.23
CA ARG A 86 7.71 -3.76 13.20
C ARG A 86 8.59 -4.03 14.42
N ALA A 87 8.52 -5.25 14.96
CA ALA A 87 9.33 -5.66 16.11
C ALA A 87 10.85 -5.69 15.84
N GLN A 88 11.25 -5.75 14.56
CA GLN A 88 12.66 -5.83 14.15
C GLN A 88 13.29 -4.47 13.84
N SER A 89 12.50 -3.40 13.72
CA SER A 89 13.01 -2.08 13.33
C SER A 89 12.13 -0.95 13.86
N GLU A 90 12.69 -0.16 14.79
CA GLU A 90 12.03 1.04 15.33
C GLU A 90 11.72 2.07 14.24
N SER A 91 12.61 2.25 13.27
CA SER A 91 12.39 3.18 12.16
C SER A 91 11.25 2.75 11.25
N LEU A 92 11.15 1.44 10.95
CA LEU A 92 10.03 0.88 10.21
C LEU A 92 8.72 1.01 11.00
N ASP A 93 8.77 0.71 12.30
CA ASP A 93 7.62 0.84 13.19
C ASP A 93 7.08 2.28 13.24
N ALA A 94 7.98 3.25 13.39
CA ALA A 94 7.64 4.67 13.36
C ALA A 94 7.04 5.09 12.01
N TRP A 95 7.62 4.65 10.89
CA TRP A 95 7.11 4.95 9.56
C TRP A 95 5.71 4.36 9.32
N ILE A 96 5.49 3.09 9.67
CA ILE A 96 4.17 2.44 9.57
C ILE A 96 3.14 3.17 10.44
N THR A 97 3.53 3.56 11.66
CA THR A 97 2.67 4.32 12.57
C THR A 97 2.26 5.65 11.96
N GLU A 98 3.20 6.36 11.33
CA GLU A 98 2.93 7.63 10.67
C GLU A 98 2.01 7.46 9.45
N CYS A 99 2.26 6.45 8.60
CA CYS A 99 1.35 6.12 7.50
C CYS A 99 -0.08 5.91 8.03
N ASN A 100 -0.25 5.09 9.07
CA ASN A 100 -1.56 4.80 9.64
C ASN A 100 -2.29 6.00 10.24
N ARG A 101 -1.59 7.09 10.57
CA ARG A 101 -2.19 8.37 10.99
C ARG A 101 -2.58 9.26 9.81
N GLY A 102 -1.84 9.19 8.72
CA GLY A 102 -2.09 10.00 7.52
C GLY A 102 -3.24 9.50 6.63
N HIS A 103 -3.45 10.21 5.52
CA HIS A 103 -4.50 9.89 4.54
C HIS A 103 -3.99 9.24 3.26
N ASN A 104 -2.68 9.32 2.98
CA ASN A 104 -2.09 8.90 1.69
C ASN A 104 -1.58 7.45 1.68
N GLY A 105 -1.66 6.74 2.81
CA GLY A 105 -1.10 5.40 2.95
C GLY A 105 -1.56 4.72 4.23
N CYS A 106 -1.73 3.40 4.25
CA CYS A 106 -1.96 2.66 5.49
C CYS A 106 -1.50 1.20 5.42
N PHE A 107 -1.29 0.60 6.59
CA PHE A 107 -1.06 -0.82 6.82
C PHE A 107 -2.23 -1.34 7.66
N VAL A 108 -3.02 -2.26 7.10
CA VAL A 108 -4.22 -2.80 7.76
C VAL A 108 -4.26 -4.32 7.65
N ALA A 109 -4.92 -4.98 8.60
CA ALA A 109 -4.88 -6.45 8.72
C ALA A 109 -5.48 -7.18 7.52
N HIS A 110 -6.53 -6.64 6.89
CA HIS A 110 -7.23 -7.25 5.77
C HIS A 110 -8.10 -6.22 5.02
N TRP A 111 -8.72 -6.67 3.93
CA TRP A 111 -9.59 -5.85 3.08
C TRP A 111 -10.71 -5.13 3.83
N ASP A 112 -11.45 -5.82 4.71
CA ASP A 112 -12.55 -5.18 5.45
C ASP A 112 -12.08 -4.05 6.38
N ALA A 113 -10.84 -4.11 6.89
CA ALA A 113 -10.27 -3.03 7.68
C ALA A 113 -9.96 -1.79 6.81
N LEU A 114 -9.53 -2.00 5.55
CA LEU A 114 -9.41 -0.91 4.57
C LEU A 114 -10.78 -0.33 4.23
N LEU A 115 -11.78 -1.18 4.01
CA LEU A 115 -13.16 -0.76 3.75
C LEU A 115 -13.70 0.12 4.87
N ALA A 116 -13.56 -0.31 6.13
CA ALA A 116 -13.99 0.46 7.29
C ALA A 116 -13.28 1.82 7.38
N ARG A 117 -11.96 1.86 7.09
CA ARG A 117 -11.17 3.10 7.10
C ARG A 117 -11.62 4.09 6.03
N LEU A 118 -11.81 3.64 4.79
CA LEU A 118 -12.16 4.51 3.66
C LEU A 118 -13.65 4.86 3.60
N SER A 119 -14.52 4.08 4.24
CA SER A 119 -15.95 4.38 4.35
C SER A 119 -16.28 5.33 5.50
N ALA A 120 -15.37 5.51 6.46
CA ALA A 120 -15.55 6.49 7.52
C ALA A 120 -15.56 7.89 6.89
N PRO A 121 -16.55 8.75 7.23
CA PRO A 121 -16.51 10.14 6.79
C PRO A 121 -15.18 10.73 7.26
N ALA A 122 -14.44 11.38 6.35
CA ALA A 122 -13.25 12.13 6.72
C ALA A 122 -13.67 13.11 7.81
N SER A 123 -13.27 12.85 9.06
CA SER A 123 -13.60 13.71 10.18
C SER A 123 -13.18 15.12 9.79
N ALA A 124 -14.17 16.01 9.64
CA ALA A 124 -13.95 17.42 9.37
C ALA A 124 -13.08 17.98 10.51
N GLY A 125 -11.81 18.19 10.23
CA GLY A 125 -10.87 18.96 11.04
C GLY A 125 -10.83 20.39 10.53
#